data_AF-A0A2G6KM33-F1
#
_entry.id   AF-A0A2G6KM33-F1
#
_cell.length_a   1.000
_cell.length_b   1.000
_cell.length_c   1.000
_cell.angle_alpha   90.00
_cell.angle_beta   90.00
_cell.angle_gamma   90.00
#
_symmetry.space_group_name_H-M   'P 1'
#
loop_
_entity.id
_entity.type
_entity.pdbx_description
1 polymer ?
#
loop_
_entity_poly.entity_id
_entity_poly.type
_entity_poly.pdbx_seq_one_letter_code
_entity_poly.pdbx_strand_id
1 'polypeptide(L)'
;KDRSGYRHWQTAQWPGFAFDEQVQHPDFSIRPCPGLSAIVVKPMLIGLGRSLDLVRQARQNGVRAIISSSYESSLTLNFLYDMATRLTPDSPPGLGTFQDNTCDLIEPCRLPANLPPRPLADASHLEKVADYGLIKSDVERS
;
A
#
# COMPACT_ATOMS: atom_id res chain seq x y z
N LYS A 1 23.56 -15.31 5.26
CA LYS A 1 23.25 -14.39 4.13
C LYS A 1 23.98 -13.09 4.40
N ASP A 2 24.90 -12.73 3.51
CA ASP A 2 25.74 -11.53 3.63
C ASP A 2 24.87 -10.28 3.85
N ARG A 3 25.19 -9.49 4.89
CA ARG A 3 24.53 -8.24 5.25
C ARG A 3 25.01 -7.05 4.38
N SER A 4 25.90 -7.29 3.42
CA SER A 4 26.42 -6.24 2.52
C SER A 4 25.32 -5.60 1.66
N GLY A 5 24.26 -6.35 1.30
CA GLY A 5 23.01 -5.84 0.72
C GLY A 5 23.16 -4.95 -0.52
N TYR A 6 22.13 -4.15 -0.79
CA TYR A 6 22.05 -3.21 -1.93
C TYR A 6 22.97 -1.98 -1.80
N ARG A 7 23.97 -1.99 -0.90
CA ARG A 7 24.84 -0.82 -0.66
C ARG A 7 25.56 -0.34 -1.93
N HIS A 8 25.91 -1.24 -2.83
CA HIS A 8 26.55 -0.92 -4.11
C HIS A 8 25.62 -0.25 -5.12
N TRP A 9 24.29 -0.34 -4.95
CA TRP A 9 23.33 0.38 -5.79
C TRP A 9 23.26 1.88 -5.44
N GLN A 10 23.73 2.26 -4.24
CA GLN A 10 23.80 3.66 -3.80
C GLN A 10 24.86 4.48 -4.56
N THR A 11 25.70 3.82 -5.37
CA THR A 11 26.69 4.46 -6.24
C THR A 11 26.33 4.38 -7.72
N ALA A 12 25.25 3.66 -8.07
CA ALA A 12 24.80 3.51 -9.45
C ALA A 12 24.03 4.77 -9.90
N GLN A 13 24.52 5.42 -10.96
CA GLN A 13 23.91 6.63 -11.52
C GLN A 13 22.68 6.31 -12.39
N TRP A 14 22.61 5.10 -12.96
CA TRP A 14 21.49 4.62 -13.78
C TRP A 14 21.55 3.08 -13.97
N PRO A 15 20.40 2.37 -13.95
CA PRO A 15 19.08 2.85 -13.55
C PRO A 15 19.02 3.05 -12.02
N GLY A 16 18.23 4.02 -11.58
CA GLY A 16 17.96 4.20 -10.14
C GLY A 16 17.23 3.00 -9.55
N PHE A 17 17.28 2.84 -8.23
CA PHE A 17 16.70 1.71 -7.50
C PHE A 17 15.55 2.13 -6.59
N ALA A 18 14.80 1.14 -6.10
CA ALA A 18 13.76 1.31 -5.11
C ALA A 18 13.95 0.35 -3.93
N PHE A 19 13.55 0.77 -2.74
CA PHE A 19 13.42 -0.14 -1.59
C PHE A 19 11.99 -0.68 -1.52
N ASP A 20 11.83 -2.00 -1.33
CA ASP A 20 10.54 -2.64 -1.08
C ASP A 20 10.57 -3.35 0.29
N GLU A 21 11.28 -4.47 0.40
CA GLU A 21 11.32 -5.25 1.65
C GLU A 21 11.96 -4.47 2.81
N GLN A 22 12.92 -3.60 2.53
CA GLN A 22 13.57 -2.78 3.56
C GLN A 22 12.60 -1.77 4.18
N VAL A 23 11.60 -1.31 3.44
CA VAL A 23 10.59 -0.34 3.91
C VAL A 23 9.75 -0.94 5.03
N GLN A 24 9.65 -2.28 5.08
CA GLN A 24 8.89 -3.02 6.09
C GLN A 24 9.60 -3.07 7.45
N HIS A 25 10.90 -2.74 7.50
CA HIS A 25 11.62 -2.71 8.76
C HIS A 25 11.10 -1.56 9.65
N PRO A 26 10.78 -1.80 10.94
CA PRO A 26 10.26 -0.76 11.83
C PRO A 26 11.14 0.50 11.87
N ASP A 27 12.45 0.30 11.92
CA ASP A 27 13.44 1.38 12.00
C ASP A 27 13.84 1.96 10.63
N PHE A 28 13.17 1.57 9.54
CA PHE A 28 13.46 2.14 8.23
C PHE A 28 13.28 3.67 8.25
N SER A 29 14.19 4.39 7.62
CA SER A 29 14.07 5.85 7.45
C SER A 29 14.60 6.18 6.07
N ILE A 30 13.93 7.08 5.36
CA ILE A 30 14.41 7.49 4.05
C ILE A 30 15.67 8.32 4.24
N ARG A 31 16.78 7.82 3.72
CA ARG A 31 18.06 8.52 3.66
C ARG A 31 18.40 8.69 2.19
N PRO A 32 18.25 9.91 1.61
CA PRO A 32 18.60 10.15 0.22
C PRO A 32 20.04 9.71 -0.05
N CYS A 33 20.23 8.95 -1.12
CA CYS A 33 21.54 8.60 -1.64
C CYS A 33 21.49 8.60 -3.16
N PRO A 34 22.65 8.71 -3.84
CA PRO A 34 22.69 8.59 -5.29
C PRO A 34 22.00 7.29 -5.73
N GLY A 35 21.16 7.38 -6.76
CA GLY A 35 20.40 6.25 -7.29
C GLY A 35 19.07 5.91 -6.61
N LEU A 36 18.80 6.34 -5.36
CA LEU A 36 17.50 6.06 -4.73
C LEU A 36 16.39 6.86 -5.41
N SER A 37 15.51 6.17 -6.13
CA SER A 37 14.49 6.79 -6.97
C SER A 37 13.06 6.62 -6.46
N ALA A 38 12.81 5.56 -5.67
CA ALA A 38 11.51 5.30 -5.10
C ALA A 38 11.58 4.45 -3.83
N ILE A 39 10.47 4.41 -3.09
CA ILE A 39 10.17 3.39 -2.09
C ILE A 39 8.83 2.74 -2.43
N VAL A 40 8.70 1.45 -2.17
CA VAL A 40 7.46 0.69 -2.31
C VAL A 40 6.82 0.60 -0.93
N VAL A 41 5.60 1.14 -0.82
CA VAL A 41 4.84 1.22 0.42
C VAL A 41 3.70 0.22 0.33
N LYS A 42 3.73 -0.82 1.16
CA LYS A 42 2.71 -1.88 1.24
C LYS A 42 1.92 -1.77 2.54
N PRO A 43 0.78 -1.04 2.58
CA PRO A 43 0.14 -0.66 3.85
C PRO A 43 -0.27 -1.83 4.74
N MET A 44 -0.63 -2.98 4.16
CA MET A 44 -0.97 -4.18 4.93
C MET A 44 0.21 -4.73 5.74
N LEU A 45 1.45 -4.51 5.31
CA LEU A 45 2.64 -5.06 5.97
C LEU A 45 3.19 -4.14 7.07
N ILE A 46 2.87 -2.84 7.01
CA ILE A 46 3.45 -1.82 7.91
C ILE A 46 2.42 -1.00 8.67
N GLY A 47 1.14 -1.12 8.33
CA GLY A 47 0.05 -0.33 8.89
C GLY A 47 -0.15 1.03 8.19
N LEU A 48 -1.38 1.55 8.28
CA LEU A 48 -1.77 2.80 7.62
C LEU A 48 -1.00 4.02 8.14
N GLY A 49 -0.90 4.18 9.47
CA GLY A 49 -0.20 5.34 10.07
C GLY A 49 1.24 5.45 9.58
N ARG A 50 1.97 4.33 9.60
CA ARG A 50 3.35 4.25 9.11
C ARG A 50 3.46 4.51 7.61
N SER A 51 2.50 4.02 6.83
CA SER A 51 2.43 4.27 5.39
C SER A 51 2.32 5.76 5.08
N LEU A 52 1.44 6.47 5.79
CA LEU A 52 1.27 7.92 5.63
C LEU A 52 2.55 8.67 6.00
N ASP A 53 3.24 8.28 7.07
CA ASP A 53 4.49 8.90 7.48
C ASP A 53 5.61 8.69 6.45
N LEU A 54 5.72 7.50 5.87
CA LEU A 54 6.72 7.21 4.84
C LEU A 54 6.44 7.95 3.54
N VAL A 55 5.17 8.08 3.14
CA VAL A 55 4.80 8.91 1.97
C VAL A 55 5.17 10.37 2.19
N ARG A 56 4.95 10.92 3.40
CA ARG A 56 5.38 12.28 3.75
C ARG A 56 6.89 12.43 3.70
N GLN A 57 7.63 11.49 4.31
CA GLN A 57 9.10 11.49 4.28
C GLN A 57 9.62 11.42 2.84
N ALA A 58 9.01 10.60 1.97
CA ALA A 58 9.45 10.43 0.60
C ALA A 58 9.34 11.75 -0.17
N ARG A 59 8.19 12.42 -0.04
CA ARG A 59 7.95 13.75 -0.62
C ARG A 59 8.97 14.79 -0.14
N GLN A 60 9.25 14.84 1.17
CA GLN A 60 10.24 15.77 1.75
C GLN A 60 11.67 15.54 1.22
N ASN A 61 11.98 14.31 0.81
CA ASN A 61 13.29 13.89 0.37
C ASN A 61 13.42 13.81 -1.16
N GLY A 62 12.40 14.21 -1.93
CA GLY A 62 12.41 14.10 -3.39
C GLY A 62 12.41 12.66 -3.91
N VAL A 63 12.00 11.70 -3.07
CA VAL A 63 11.89 10.27 -3.43
C VAL A 63 10.43 9.96 -3.73
N ARG A 64 10.16 9.18 -4.79
CA ARG A 64 8.79 8.74 -5.09
C ARG A 64 8.34 7.69 -4.08
N ALA A 65 7.09 7.77 -3.62
CA ALA A 65 6.45 6.67 -2.92
C ALA A 65 5.49 5.96 -3.88
N ILE A 66 5.58 4.64 -3.97
CA ILE A 66 4.69 3.80 -4.77
C ILE A 66 3.82 3.02 -3.80
N ILE A 67 2.53 3.36 -3.72
CA ILE A 67 1.56 2.55 -2.99
C ILE A 67 1.39 1.22 -3.74
N SER A 68 1.55 0.12 -3.04
CA SER A 68 1.60 -1.22 -3.63
C SER A 68 0.76 -2.21 -2.83
N SER A 69 0.24 -3.19 -3.56
CA SER A 69 -0.54 -4.30 -3.03
C SER A 69 0.36 -5.40 -2.44
N SER A 70 -0.24 -6.20 -1.57
CA SER A 70 0.31 -7.40 -0.94
C SER A 70 -0.63 -8.60 -1.10
N TYR A 71 -1.27 -8.71 -2.27
CA TYR A 71 -2.28 -9.74 -2.62
C TYR A 71 -3.61 -9.61 -1.87
N GLU A 72 -4.08 -8.40 -1.64
CA GLU A 72 -5.37 -8.17 -1.00
C GLU A 72 -6.58 -8.41 -1.93
N SER A 73 -7.78 -8.44 -1.34
CA SER A 73 -9.06 -8.52 -2.07
C SER A 73 -9.40 -7.21 -2.80
N SER A 74 -10.41 -7.23 -3.68
CA SER A 74 -10.85 -6.05 -4.42
C SER A 74 -11.22 -4.87 -3.50
N LEU A 75 -11.78 -5.15 -2.32
CA LEU A 75 -12.16 -4.13 -1.34
C LEU A 75 -10.95 -3.30 -0.90
N THR A 76 -9.86 -3.96 -0.50
CA THR A 76 -8.65 -3.27 -0.08
C THR A 76 -7.93 -2.64 -1.26
N LEU A 77 -7.95 -3.27 -2.45
CA LEU A 77 -7.35 -2.69 -3.65
C LEU A 77 -8.03 -1.38 -4.07
N ASN A 78 -9.36 -1.29 -3.93
CA ASN A 78 -10.10 -0.05 -4.14
C ASN A 78 -9.64 1.04 -3.17
N PHE A 79 -9.46 0.70 -1.89
CA PHE A 79 -8.92 1.62 -0.90
C PHE A 79 -7.48 2.07 -1.24
N LEU A 80 -6.60 1.14 -1.61
CA LEU A 80 -5.22 1.44 -2.00
C LEU A 80 -5.17 2.33 -3.26
N TYR A 81 -6.09 2.15 -4.20
CA TYR A 81 -6.20 2.99 -5.40
C TYR A 81 -6.64 4.42 -5.08
N ASP A 82 -7.67 4.60 -4.25
CA ASP A 82 -8.08 5.93 -3.78
C ASP A 82 -6.95 6.59 -2.98
N MET A 83 -6.25 5.83 -2.14
CA MET A 83 -5.10 6.32 -1.39
C MET A 83 -3.96 6.77 -2.32
N ALA A 84 -3.63 5.98 -3.35
CA ALA A 84 -2.57 6.30 -4.31
C ALA A 84 -2.89 7.55 -5.14
N THR A 85 -4.12 7.65 -5.65
CA THR A 85 -4.54 8.81 -6.47
C THR A 85 -4.52 10.12 -5.68
N ARG A 86 -4.77 10.08 -4.37
CA ARG A 86 -4.71 11.26 -3.49
C ARG A 86 -3.30 11.59 -3.02
N LEU A 87 -2.53 10.59 -2.61
CA LEU A 87 -1.26 10.82 -1.92
C LEU A 87 -0.06 10.87 -2.86
N THR A 88 -0.10 10.09 -3.95
CA THR A 88 0.99 9.89 -4.90
C THR A 88 0.49 9.98 -6.35
N PRO A 89 -0.21 11.07 -6.76
CA PRO A 89 -0.86 11.18 -8.06
C PRO A 89 0.10 11.03 -9.25
N ASP A 90 1.36 11.43 -9.08
CA ASP A 90 2.39 11.38 -10.14
C ASP A 90 3.06 10.01 -10.25
N SER A 91 2.67 9.03 -9.44
CA SER A 91 3.27 7.70 -9.40
C SER A 91 2.19 6.62 -9.59
N PRO A 92 2.22 5.85 -10.69
CA PRO A 92 1.33 4.72 -10.87
C PRO A 92 1.48 3.72 -9.71
N PRO A 93 0.37 3.25 -9.11
CA PRO A 93 0.44 2.33 -7.98
C PRO A 93 0.68 0.87 -8.42
N GLY A 94 1.30 0.09 -7.54
CA GLY A 94 1.62 -1.34 -7.75
C GLY A 94 0.47 -2.28 -7.38
N LEU A 95 -0.66 -2.20 -8.08
CA LEU A 95 -1.90 -2.93 -7.73
C LEU A 95 -2.21 -4.13 -8.64
N GLY A 96 -1.22 -4.60 -9.41
CA GLY A 96 -1.39 -5.63 -10.43
C GLY A 96 -1.61 -7.07 -9.93
N THR A 97 -1.65 -7.31 -8.62
CA THR A 97 -1.87 -8.64 -8.02
C THR A 97 -3.31 -9.15 -8.19
N PHE A 98 -4.21 -8.29 -8.66
CA PHE A 98 -5.64 -8.58 -8.73
C PHE A 98 -6.07 -9.58 -9.82
N GLN A 99 -5.19 -9.97 -10.74
CA GLN A 99 -5.54 -10.88 -11.83
C GLN A 99 -5.93 -12.27 -11.32
N ASP A 100 -5.35 -12.70 -10.20
CA ASP A 100 -5.53 -14.05 -9.64
C ASP A 100 -6.84 -14.21 -8.84
N ASN A 101 -7.54 -13.12 -8.53
CA ASN A 101 -8.80 -13.17 -7.79
C ASN A 101 -9.97 -13.61 -8.68
N THR A 102 -10.84 -14.48 -8.14
CA THR A 102 -12.01 -15.03 -8.85
C THR A 102 -13.31 -14.27 -8.57
N CYS A 103 -13.38 -13.48 -7.49
CA CYS A 103 -14.54 -12.66 -7.14
C CYS A 103 -14.13 -11.29 -6.57
N ASP A 104 -15.07 -10.34 -6.65
CA ASP A 104 -15.02 -9.08 -5.92
C ASP A 104 -15.65 -9.25 -4.53
N LEU A 105 -15.14 -8.52 -3.54
CA LEU A 105 -15.60 -8.55 -2.15
C LEU A 105 -16.33 -7.25 -1.77
N ILE A 106 -17.58 -7.36 -1.32
CA ILE A 106 -18.46 -6.26 -0.85
C ILE A 106 -18.86 -5.23 -1.93
N GLU A 107 -17.90 -4.76 -2.72
CA GLU A 107 -18.11 -3.84 -3.83
C GLU A 107 -17.29 -4.25 -5.07
N PRO A 108 -17.73 -3.88 -6.29
CA PRO A 108 -16.98 -4.15 -7.50
C PRO A 108 -15.57 -3.53 -7.47
N CYS A 109 -14.61 -4.18 -8.13
CA CYS A 109 -13.28 -3.61 -8.30
C CYS A 109 -13.34 -2.34 -9.17
N ARG A 110 -12.72 -1.27 -8.68
CA ARG A 110 -12.68 0.08 -9.29
C ARG A 110 -11.32 0.40 -9.90
N LEU A 111 -10.39 -0.55 -9.90
CA LEU A 111 -9.11 -0.37 -10.56
C LEU A 111 -9.34 -0.08 -12.06
N PRO A 112 -8.61 0.88 -12.66
CA PRO A 112 -8.72 1.20 -14.09
C PRO A 112 -8.01 0.13 -14.93
N ALA A 113 -8.41 -1.12 -14.78
CA ALA A 113 -7.90 -2.27 -15.49
C ALA A 113 -9.02 -2.82 -16.36
N ASN A 114 -8.69 -3.24 -17.59
CA ASN A 114 -9.63 -3.89 -18.49
C ASN A 114 -9.87 -5.35 -18.03
N LEU A 115 -10.54 -5.50 -16.90
CA LEU A 115 -10.83 -6.78 -16.28
C LEU A 115 -12.27 -7.18 -16.61
N PRO A 116 -12.52 -8.46 -16.91
CA PRO A 116 -13.89 -8.93 -17.07
C PRO A 116 -14.65 -8.73 -15.75
N PRO A 117 -15.97 -8.48 -15.81
CA PRO A 117 -16.80 -8.43 -14.60
C PRO A 117 -16.69 -9.77 -13.87
N ARG A 118 -16.53 -9.70 -12.54
CA ARG A 118 -16.41 -10.88 -11.66
C ARG A 118 -17.65 -11.01 -10.77
N PRO A 119 -17.95 -12.23 -10.29
CA PRO A 119 -18.96 -12.42 -9.25
C PRO A 119 -18.67 -11.54 -8.02
N LEU A 120 -19.72 -11.01 -7.40
CA LEU A 120 -19.62 -10.21 -6.18
C LEU A 120 -19.99 -11.06 -4.96
N ALA A 121 -19.04 -11.27 -4.07
CA ALA A 121 -19.26 -11.84 -2.74
C ALA A 121 -19.71 -10.71 -1.79
N ASP A 122 -21.02 -10.63 -1.55
CA ASP A 122 -21.61 -9.71 -0.59
C ASP A 122 -21.47 -10.22 0.86
N ALA A 123 -22.05 -9.49 1.82
CA ALA A 123 -21.98 -9.83 3.24
C ALA A 123 -22.57 -11.22 3.58
N SER A 124 -23.47 -11.77 2.76
CA SER A 124 -24.03 -13.12 3.00
C SER A 124 -23.02 -14.23 2.74
N HIS A 125 -21.94 -13.93 2.00
CA HIS A 125 -20.85 -14.86 1.71
C HIS A 125 -19.73 -14.81 2.76
N LEU A 126 -19.87 -13.98 3.81
CA LEU A 126 -18.85 -13.77 4.83
C LEU A 126 -19.28 -14.32 6.19
N GLU A 127 -18.32 -14.91 6.90
CA GLU A 127 -18.50 -15.32 8.28
C GLU A 127 -18.26 -14.13 9.21
N LYS A 128 -19.28 -13.78 10.01
CA LYS A 128 -19.13 -12.78 11.06
C LYS A 128 -18.40 -13.40 12.26
N VAL A 129 -17.12 -13.06 12.41
CA VAL A 129 -16.26 -13.59 13.49
C VAL A 129 -16.37 -12.84 14.83
N ALA A 130 -16.84 -11.60 14.83
CA ALA A 130 -17.04 -10.80 16.04
C ALA A 130 -18.06 -9.67 15.82
N ASP A 131 -18.73 -9.26 16.90
CA ASP A 131 -19.50 -8.02 16.96
C ASP A 131 -18.89 -7.12 18.03
N TYR A 132 -18.19 -6.07 17.61
CA TYR A 132 -17.55 -5.15 18.55
C TYR A 132 -18.51 -4.08 19.08
N GLY A 133 -19.77 -4.07 18.65
CA GLY A 133 -20.73 -3.01 18.95
C GLY A 133 -20.29 -1.65 18.40
N LEU A 134 -21.25 -0.76 18.13
CA LEU A 134 -20.90 0.65 18.02
C LEU A 134 -20.60 1.12 19.45
N ILE A 135 -19.39 1.63 19.71
CA ILE A 135 -19.12 2.39 20.94
C ILE A 135 -20.13 3.55 20.92
N LYS A 136 -21.20 3.46 21.72
CA LYS A 136 -22.03 4.61 22.02
C LYS A 136 -21.10 5.60 22.70
N SER A 137 -20.79 6.69 22.01
CA SER A 137 -20.07 7.80 22.61
C SER A 137 -20.84 8.26 23.84
N ASP A 138 -20.23 8.19 25.03
CA ASP A 138 -20.72 8.80 26.27
C ASP A 138 -20.70 10.34 26.14
N VAL A 139 -21.57 10.88 25.28
CA VAL A 139 -21.85 12.33 25.16
C VAL A 139 -23.21 12.61 25.79
N GLU A 140 -23.45 12.10 27.01
CA GLU A 140 -24.57 12.53 27.86
C GLU A 140 -24.22 12.43 29.37
N ARG A 141 -23.06 12.96 29.76
CA ARG A 141 -22.82 13.38 31.15
C ARG A 141 -22.14 14.75 31.19
N SER A 142 -22.95 15.80 31.19
CA SER A 142 -22.63 17.14 31.70
C SER A 142 -23.90 17.73 32.29
#